data_AF-A0A1W7RGC3-F1
#
_entry.id   AF-A0A1W7RGC3-F1
#
_cell.length_a   1.000
_cell.length_b   1.000
_cell.length_c   1.000
_cell.angle_alpha   90.00
_cell.angle_beta   90.00
_cell.angle_gamma   90.00
#
_symmetry.space_group_name_H-M   'P 1'
#
loop_
_entity.id
_entity.type
_entity.pdbx_description
1 polymer ?
#
loop_
_entity_poly.entity_id
_entity_poly.type
_entity_poly.pdbx_seq_one_letter_code
_entity_poly.pdbx_strand_id
1 'polypeptide(L)'
;MATMLYPREEKLEKLSQDEIVLGTKAVVQGLETLRSEHHSLLAALLGTVSRLEPPPPPHEASATQEKALLLRKSLEAIELGLGEAQVIIALSSHLSAVESEKQKLRAQVRRLVQENQWLRDELAATQQKLQRSEQSVAQLEEEKKHLEFMNQIKKFDEDVSPSDEKNGEAAKDTLDDLFPNDDDQVQGQTHHSGESAAQQGGYEIPARLRTLHNLVIQYASQGRYEVAVPLCKQALEDLEKTSGHDHPDVATMLNILALVYRDQNKYKEAAHLLNDALAIREKTLGKDHPAVAATLNNLAVLYGKRGKYKEAEPLCKRALEIREKVLGKYHPDVAKQLNNLALLCQNQGKYEEVQYYYQRALEIYESRLGPDNPNVAKTKNNLASSYIKQGKYKEAEALYKEILTQAHEREFGSVNGDNKPIWMHAEEREECKDKYRENSAPYREYGSWYKACKMDSLTVNATLKSLGALYRRQGKVEAAETLEECAHKSRKQGMDAFNQSKIVELLKDGNRAEQRPSRDGTPGARKCENETESEEGVAEWSGVGSGALRRSGSFGKLRDALRRSSEMLVKKLQGNGPQEPRNPGIKRASSLNFLNKSLEEEPSQGSGSLCDSRGLSASNVDLPHRRSLMA
;
A
#
# COMPACT_ATOMS: atom_id res chain seq x y z
N MET A 1 -0.58 -21.87 -65.45
CA MET A 1 0.62 -22.03 -64.59
C MET A 1 0.62 -20.86 -63.61
N ALA A 2 0.85 -21.00 -62.31
CA ALA A 2 1.18 -22.20 -61.54
C ALA A 2 0.27 -22.32 -60.31
N THR A 3 -0.10 -23.56 -59.96
CA THR A 3 -0.96 -23.87 -58.82
C THR A 3 -0.11 -23.86 -57.55
N MET A 4 -0.17 -22.78 -56.76
CA MET A 4 0.41 -22.77 -55.41
C MET A 4 -0.46 -23.64 -54.49
N LEU A 5 -0.13 -24.93 -54.45
CA LEU A 5 -0.62 -25.87 -53.46
C LEU A 5 -0.21 -25.35 -52.07
N TYR A 6 -1.18 -24.83 -51.32
CA TYR A 6 -1.03 -24.72 -49.88
C TYR A 6 -0.67 -26.11 -49.34
N PRO A 7 0.37 -26.25 -48.50
CA PRO A 7 0.53 -27.45 -47.70
C PRO A 7 -0.77 -27.65 -46.93
N ARG A 8 -1.40 -28.80 -47.14
CA ARG A 8 -2.58 -29.21 -46.39
C ARG A 8 -2.13 -29.36 -44.95
N GLU A 9 -2.33 -28.34 -44.13
CA GLU A 9 -2.23 -28.46 -42.68
C GLU A 9 -3.18 -29.59 -42.29
N GLU A 10 -2.62 -30.76 -42.03
CA GLU A 10 -3.33 -31.79 -41.30
C GLU A 10 -3.78 -31.13 -40.00
N LYS A 11 -5.07 -31.21 -39.70
CA LYS A 11 -5.60 -30.83 -38.40
C LYS A 11 -5.07 -31.83 -37.38
N LEU A 12 -3.81 -31.66 -36.99
CA LEU A 12 -3.39 -31.88 -35.62
C LEU A 12 -4.37 -31.09 -34.78
N GLU A 13 -5.34 -31.79 -34.20
CA GLU A 13 -6.25 -31.23 -33.22
C GLU A 13 -5.36 -30.59 -32.16
N LYS A 14 -5.42 -29.26 -32.08
CA LYS A 14 -4.57 -28.49 -31.17
C LYS A 14 -5.10 -28.74 -29.76
N LEU A 15 -4.59 -29.83 -29.16
CA LEU A 15 -4.89 -30.25 -27.80
C LEU A 15 -4.90 -29.01 -26.91
N SER A 16 -6.02 -28.78 -26.23
CA SER A 16 -6.12 -27.62 -25.35
C SER A 16 -5.06 -27.70 -24.26
N GLN A 17 -4.65 -26.55 -23.72
CA GLN A 17 -3.68 -26.52 -22.62
C GLN A 17 -4.14 -27.39 -21.43
N ASP A 18 -5.45 -27.47 -21.21
CA ASP A 18 -6.05 -28.30 -20.17
C ASP A 18 -6.02 -29.80 -20.54
N GLU A 19 -6.28 -30.18 -21.80
CA GLU A 19 -6.08 -31.56 -22.28
C GLU A 19 -4.63 -32.03 -22.14
N ILE A 20 -3.66 -31.17 -22.49
CA ILE A 20 -2.23 -31.46 -22.33
C ILE A 20 -1.90 -31.68 -20.85
N VAL A 21 -2.40 -30.85 -19.95
CA VAL A 21 -2.17 -30.99 -18.49
C VAL A 21 -2.86 -32.23 -17.92
N LEU A 22 -4.09 -32.54 -18.35
CA LEU A 22 -4.81 -33.74 -17.93
C LEU A 22 -4.10 -35.01 -18.41
N GLY A 23 -3.70 -35.06 -19.69
CA GLY A 23 -2.90 -36.14 -20.25
C GLY A 23 -1.56 -36.30 -19.53
N THR A 24 -0.86 -35.20 -19.26
CA THR A 24 0.42 -35.23 -18.53
C THR A 24 0.24 -35.75 -17.09
N LYS A 25 -0.85 -35.37 -16.40
CA LYS A 25 -1.17 -35.92 -15.06
C LYS A 25 -1.47 -37.42 -15.09
N ALA A 26 -2.19 -37.90 -16.10
CA ALA A 26 -2.44 -39.34 -16.27
C ALA A 26 -1.14 -40.11 -16.55
N VAL A 27 -0.23 -39.55 -17.35
CA VAL A 27 1.11 -40.11 -17.58
C VAL A 27 1.94 -40.12 -16.29
N VAL A 28 1.91 -39.06 -15.48
CA VAL A 28 2.56 -39.05 -14.15
C VAL A 28 2.04 -40.19 -13.29
N GLN A 29 0.72 -40.33 -13.16
CA GLN A 29 0.12 -41.40 -12.34
C GLN A 29 0.56 -42.80 -12.80
N GLY A 30 0.58 -43.06 -14.11
CA GLY A 30 1.04 -44.33 -14.68
C GLY A 30 2.55 -44.58 -14.53
N LEU A 31 3.38 -43.52 -14.60
CA LEU A 31 4.81 -43.62 -14.32
C LEU A 31 5.10 -43.82 -12.83
N GLU A 32 4.29 -43.27 -11.93
CA GLU A 32 4.43 -43.50 -10.49
C GLU A 32 4.05 -44.92 -10.06
N THR A 33 3.02 -45.52 -10.68
CA THR A 33 2.71 -46.96 -10.49
C THR A 33 3.82 -47.85 -11.07
N LEU A 34 4.30 -47.55 -12.27
CA LEU A 34 5.40 -48.32 -12.87
C LEU A 34 6.70 -48.21 -12.04
N ARG A 35 6.99 -47.03 -11.49
CA ARG A 35 8.10 -46.81 -10.54
C ARG A 35 7.96 -47.69 -9.30
N SER A 36 6.76 -47.76 -8.70
CA SER A 36 6.55 -48.57 -7.49
C SER A 36 6.70 -50.07 -7.78
N GLU A 37 6.17 -50.56 -8.90
CA GLU A 37 6.34 -51.94 -9.36
C GLU A 37 7.81 -52.29 -9.61
N HIS A 38 8.55 -51.45 -10.35
CA HIS A 38 9.97 -51.67 -10.62
C HIS A 38 10.82 -51.63 -9.33
N HIS A 39 10.45 -50.78 -8.35
CA HIS A 39 11.11 -50.74 -7.05
C HIS A 39 10.82 -52.00 -6.23
N SER A 40 9.58 -52.50 -6.24
CA SER A 40 9.18 -53.76 -5.60
C SER A 40 9.87 -54.98 -6.23
N LEU A 41 9.98 -55.02 -7.56
CA LEU A 41 10.71 -56.07 -8.28
C LEU A 41 12.22 -56.05 -7.98
N LEU A 42 12.83 -54.86 -7.92
CA LEU A 42 14.23 -54.70 -7.53
C LEU A 42 14.47 -55.15 -6.09
N ALA A 43 13.59 -54.78 -5.15
CA ALA A 43 13.64 -55.21 -3.77
C ALA A 43 13.47 -56.73 -3.62
N ALA A 44 12.55 -57.34 -4.39
CA ALA A 44 12.36 -58.79 -4.42
C ALA A 44 13.60 -59.52 -4.94
N LEU A 45 14.21 -59.06 -6.04
CA LEU A 45 15.43 -59.64 -6.62
C LEU A 45 16.66 -59.51 -5.69
N LEU A 46 16.83 -58.36 -5.03
CA LEU A 46 17.89 -58.19 -4.03
C LEU A 46 17.61 -59.08 -2.80
N GLY A 47 16.35 -59.20 -2.39
CA GLY A 47 15.91 -60.07 -1.31
C GLY A 47 16.12 -61.57 -1.58
N THR A 48 15.94 -62.05 -2.82
CA THR A 48 16.24 -63.44 -3.17
C THR A 48 17.74 -63.71 -3.19
N VAL A 49 18.56 -62.78 -3.71
CA VAL A 49 20.03 -62.86 -3.64
C VAL A 49 20.53 -62.88 -2.19
N SER A 50 19.91 -62.13 -1.28
CA SER A 50 20.27 -62.11 0.15
C SER A 50 19.76 -63.31 0.97
N ARG A 51 18.91 -64.19 0.41
CA ARG A 51 18.31 -65.35 1.14
C ARG A 51 18.88 -66.71 0.71
N LEU A 52 19.80 -66.73 -0.26
CA LEU A 52 20.41 -67.96 -0.77
C LEU A 52 21.73 -68.27 -0.05
N GLU A 53 21.66 -69.11 0.98
CA GLU A 53 22.79 -69.90 1.48
C GLU A 53 22.54 -71.39 1.15
N PRO A 54 23.49 -72.11 0.52
CA PRO A 54 24.77 -71.63 -0.02
C PRO A 54 24.59 -70.68 -1.23
N PRO A 55 25.63 -69.89 -1.58
CA PRO A 55 25.53 -68.93 -2.67
C PRO A 55 25.15 -69.58 -4.01
N PRO A 56 24.32 -68.92 -4.84
CA PRO A 56 23.88 -69.47 -6.12
C PRO A 56 25.06 -69.68 -7.10
N PRO A 57 24.93 -70.63 -8.04
CA PRO A 57 25.95 -70.86 -9.06
C PRO A 57 26.26 -69.58 -9.86
N PRO A 58 27.51 -69.39 -10.34
CA PRO A 58 27.97 -68.11 -10.88
C PRO A 58 27.15 -67.60 -12.07
N HIS A 59 26.53 -68.49 -12.85
CA HIS A 59 25.64 -68.12 -13.95
C HIS A 59 24.30 -67.50 -13.47
N GLU A 60 23.73 -67.97 -12.36
CA GLU A 60 22.51 -67.40 -11.78
C GLU A 60 22.79 -66.09 -11.02
N ALA A 61 23.95 -65.98 -10.37
CA ALA A 61 24.44 -64.73 -9.80
C ALA A 61 24.62 -63.64 -10.87
N SER A 62 25.22 -63.96 -12.02
CA SER A 62 25.33 -63.01 -13.16
C SER A 62 23.96 -62.60 -13.68
N ALA A 63 23.07 -63.58 -13.94
CA ALA A 63 21.74 -63.31 -14.52
C ALA A 63 20.82 -62.50 -13.59
N THR A 64 20.89 -62.70 -12.26
CA THR A 64 20.14 -61.90 -11.29
C THR A 64 20.70 -60.47 -11.18
N GLN A 65 22.03 -60.31 -11.23
CA GLN A 65 22.67 -59.00 -11.24
C GLN A 65 22.41 -58.20 -12.53
N GLU A 66 22.40 -58.84 -13.70
CA GLU A 66 22.01 -58.22 -14.97
C GLU A 66 20.55 -57.75 -14.95
N LYS A 67 19.62 -58.55 -14.43
CA LYS A 67 18.21 -58.16 -14.22
C LYS A 67 18.08 -56.95 -13.28
N ALA A 68 18.84 -56.92 -12.18
CA ALA A 68 18.86 -55.78 -11.26
C ALA A 68 19.43 -54.50 -11.92
N LEU A 69 20.41 -54.62 -12.82
CA LEU A 69 20.94 -53.48 -13.59
C LEU A 69 19.92 -52.95 -14.61
N LEU A 70 19.16 -53.82 -15.28
CA LEU A 70 18.08 -53.43 -16.19
C LEU A 70 16.93 -52.72 -15.43
N LEU A 71 16.56 -53.21 -14.25
CA LEU A 71 15.57 -52.55 -13.40
C LEU A 71 16.04 -51.17 -12.91
N ARG A 72 17.32 -51.01 -12.54
CA ARG A 72 17.86 -49.68 -12.20
C ARG A 72 17.82 -48.71 -13.37
N LYS A 73 18.24 -49.13 -14.57
CA LYS A 73 18.17 -48.28 -15.78
C LYS A 73 16.73 -47.88 -16.16
N SER A 74 15.76 -48.76 -15.96
CA SER A 74 14.35 -48.43 -16.20
C SER A 74 13.79 -47.48 -15.14
N LEU A 75 14.19 -47.61 -13.87
CA LEU A 75 13.85 -46.63 -12.82
C LEU A 75 14.43 -45.24 -13.14
N GLU A 76 15.70 -45.15 -13.54
CA GLU A 76 16.33 -43.89 -13.98
C GLU A 76 15.56 -43.22 -15.14
N ALA A 77 15.10 -44.02 -16.12
CA ALA A 77 14.28 -43.51 -17.23
C ALA A 77 12.88 -43.04 -16.78
N ILE A 78 12.25 -43.74 -15.84
CA ILE A 78 10.94 -43.37 -15.28
C ILE A 78 11.06 -42.07 -14.44
N GLU A 79 12.13 -41.93 -13.65
CA GLU A 79 12.40 -40.72 -12.86
C GLU A 79 12.66 -39.49 -13.74
N LEU A 80 13.37 -39.66 -14.87
CA LEU A 80 13.53 -38.61 -15.88
C LEU A 80 12.18 -38.20 -16.49
N GLY A 81 11.36 -39.17 -16.92
CA GLY A 81 10.03 -38.89 -17.49
C GLY A 81 9.07 -38.20 -16.50
N LEU A 82 9.12 -38.58 -15.22
CA LEU A 82 8.40 -37.89 -14.15
C LEU A 82 8.87 -36.44 -13.97
N GLY A 83 10.19 -36.21 -14.04
CA GLY A 83 10.78 -34.87 -14.00
C GLY A 83 10.31 -33.98 -15.16
N GLU A 84 10.34 -34.51 -16.39
CA GLU A 84 9.86 -33.80 -17.59
C GLU A 84 8.36 -33.47 -17.51
N ALA A 85 7.53 -34.44 -17.12
CA ALA A 85 6.10 -34.25 -16.94
C ALA A 85 5.76 -33.20 -15.85
N GLN A 86 6.52 -33.19 -14.74
CA GLN A 86 6.37 -32.20 -13.68
C GLN A 86 6.75 -30.78 -14.18
N VAL A 87 7.76 -30.65 -15.04
CA VAL A 87 8.13 -29.38 -15.68
C VAL A 87 7.03 -28.89 -16.62
N ILE A 88 6.39 -29.77 -17.39
CA ILE A 88 5.26 -29.41 -18.27
C ILE A 88 4.07 -28.86 -17.44
N ILE A 89 3.72 -29.50 -16.33
CA ILE A 89 2.65 -29.05 -15.43
C ILE A 89 3.01 -27.72 -14.74
N ALA A 90 4.26 -27.53 -14.35
CA ALA A 90 4.71 -26.25 -13.78
C ALA A 90 4.68 -25.11 -14.82
N LEU A 91 5.11 -25.38 -16.05
CA LEU A 91 5.12 -24.41 -17.15
C LEU A 91 3.71 -23.95 -17.53
N SER A 92 2.73 -24.87 -17.64
CA SER A 92 1.35 -24.51 -17.92
C SER A 92 0.71 -23.67 -16.81
N SER A 93 0.99 -23.99 -15.54
CA SER A 93 0.55 -23.18 -14.39
C SER A 93 1.12 -21.75 -14.45
N HIS A 94 2.42 -21.62 -14.73
CA HIS A 94 3.05 -20.31 -14.91
C HIS A 94 2.50 -19.54 -16.11
N LEU A 95 2.22 -20.21 -17.23
CA LEU A 95 1.61 -19.60 -18.41
C LEU A 95 0.21 -19.05 -18.08
N SER A 96 -0.66 -19.85 -17.46
CA SER A 96 -2.00 -19.42 -17.05
C SER A 96 -1.96 -18.22 -16.09
N ALA A 97 -1.00 -18.19 -15.16
CA ALA A 97 -0.81 -17.06 -14.25
C ALA A 97 -0.47 -15.77 -15.02
N VAL A 98 0.53 -15.83 -15.92
CA VAL A 98 0.96 -14.70 -16.77
C VAL A 98 -0.16 -14.23 -17.70
N GLU A 99 -0.95 -15.14 -18.25
CA GLU A 99 -2.10 -14.78 -19.07
C GLU A 99 -3.19 -14.07 -18.26
N SER A 100 -3.46 -14.51 -17.03
CA SER A 100 -4.39 -13.81 -16.13
C SER A 100 -3.90 -12.39 -15.79
N GLU A 101 -2.60 -12.17 -15.61
CA GLU A 101 -2.01 -10.85 -15.36
C GLU A 101 -2.11 -9.95 -16.61
N LYS A 102 -1.78 -10.50 -17.79
CA LYS A 102 -1.96 -9.84 -19.09
C LYS A 102 -3.41 -9.42 -19.34
N GLN A 103 -4.39 -10.24 -18.96
CA GLN A 103 -5.81 -9.88 -19.02
C GLN A 103 -6.18 -8.76 -18.04
N LYS A 104 -5.73 -8.82 -16.78
CA LYS A 104 -5.93 -7.77 -15.77
C LYS A 104 -5.36 -6.42 -16.23
N LEU A 105 -4.12 -6.41 -16.74
CA LEU A 105 -3.47 -5.21 -17.28
C LEU A 105 -4.23 -4.64 -18.49
N ARG A 106 -4.68 -5.50 -19.43
CA ARG A 106 -5.55 -5.06 -20.55
C ARG A 106 -6.85 -4.42 -20.08
N ALA A 107 -7.48 -4.96 -19.03
CA ALA A 107 -8.69 -4.38 -18.44
C ALA A 107 -8.42 -3.06 -17.70
N GLN A 108 -7.25 -2.90 -17.09
CA GLN A 108 -6.82 -1.64 -16.49
C GLN A 108 -6.53 -0.57 -17.54
N VAL A 109 -5.85 -0.92 -18.65
CA VAL A 109 -5.60 0.00 -19.77
C VAL A 109 -6.91 0.50 -20.38
N ARG A 110 -7.90 -0.38 -20.61
CA ARG A 110 -9.23 0.05 -21.10
C ARG A 110 -9.91 1.05 -20.16
N ARG A 111 -9.90 0.79 -18.85
CA ARG A 111 -10.46 1.71 -17.84
C ARG A 111 -9.76 3.07 -17.85
N LEU A 112 -8.42 3.09 -17.86
CA LEU A 112 -7.64 4.33 -17.92
C LEU A 112 -7.89 5.12 -19.21
N VAL A 113 -8.07 4.45 -20.36
CA VAL A 113 -8.42 5.12 -21.63
C VAL A 113 -9.81 5.76 -21.54
N GLN A 114 -10.80 5.07 -20.97
CA GLN A 114 -12.15 5.59 -20.78
C GLN A 114 -12.18 6.77 -19.79
N GLU A 115 -11.44 6.69 -18.68
CA GLU A 115 -11.28 7.76 -17.71
C GLU A 115 -10.60 9.00 -18.32
N ASN A 116 -9.54 8.80 -19.11
CA ASN A 116 -8.88 9.89 -19.83
C ASN A 116 -9.79 10.54 -20.89
N GLN A 117 -10.69 9.78 -21.52
CA GLN A 117 -11.68 10.36 -22.43
C GLN A 117 -12.70 11.20 -21.66
N TRP A 118 -13.28 10.66 -20.58
CA TRP A 118 -14.23 11.38 -19.74
C TRP A 118 -13.64 12.68 -19.16
N LEU A 119 -12.39 12.65 -18.70
CA LEU A 119 -11.69 13.85 -18.21
C LEU A 119 -11.48 14.93 -19.29
N ARG A 120 -11.29 14.53 -20.57
CA ARG A 120 -11.22 15.48 -21.68
C ARG A 120 -12.58 16.07 -22.01
N ASP A 121 -13.63 15.27 -21.94
CA ASP A 121 -15.01 15.71 -22.21
C ASP A 121 -15.48 16.69 -21.11
N GLU A 122 -15.17 16.42 -19.83
CA GLU A 122 -15.47 17.34 -18.72
C GLU A 122 -14.59 18.62 -18.78
N LEU A 123 -13.33 18.52 -19.21
CA LEU A 123 -12.50 19.70 -19.46
C LEU A 123 -13.08 20.57 -20.58
N ALA A 124 -13.53 19.98 -21.68
CA ALA A 124 -14.19 20.71 -22.76
C ALA A 124 -15.51 21.35 -22.29
N ALA A 125 -16.30 20.65 -21.47
CA ALA A 125 -17.54 21.17 -20.90
C ALA A 125 -17.31 22.35 -19.93
N THR A 126 -16.26 22.29 -19.10
CA THR A 126 -15.89 23.39 -18.20
C THR A 126 -15.34 24.60 -18.96
N GLN A 127 -14.52 24.38 -20.00
CA GLN A 127 -14.08 25.45 -20.92
C GLN A 127 -15.26 26.13 -21.62
N GLN A 128 -16.25 25.37 -22.11
CA GLN A 128 -17.45 25.94 -22.74
C GLN A 128 -18.30 26.75 -21.74
N LYS A 129 -18.40 26.32 -20.47
CA LYS A 129 -19.07 27.09 -19.41
C LYS A 129 -18.34 28.40 -19.13
N LEU A 130 -17.00 28.38 -19.06
CA LEU A 130 -16.18 29.57 -18.88
C LEU A 130 -16.41 30.57 -20.04
N GLN A 131 -16.31 30.12 -21.29
CA GLN A 131 -16.52 30.97 -22.47
C GLN A 131 -17.92 31.61 -22.49
N ARG A 132 -18.98 30.89 -22.08
CA ARG A 132 -20.32 31.47 -21.94
C ARG A 132 -20.37 32.54 -20.83
N SER A 133 -19.69 32.32 -19.71
CA SER A 133 -19.63 33.32 -18.63
C SER A 133 -18.84 34.57 -19.05
N GLU A 134 -17.75 34.42 -19.80
CA GLU A 134 -16.98 35.53 -20.37
C GLU A 134 -17.84 36.35 -21.36
N GLN A 135 -18.61 35.68 -22.23
CA GLN A 135 -19.57 36.34 -23.12
C GLN A 135 -20.65 37.11 -22.35
N SER A 136 -21.20 36.52 -21.28
CA SER A 136 -22.19 37.18 -20.42
C SER A 136 -21.61 38.40 -19.68
N VAL A 137 -20.35 38.32 -19.21
CA VAL A 137 -19.66 39.46 -18.59
C VAL A 137 -19.45 40.58 -19.61
N ALA A 138 -19.03 40.25 -20.84
CA ALA A 138 -18.86 41.25 -21.91
C ALA A 138 -20.18 41.97 -22.23
N GLN A 139 -21.31 41.25 -22.30
CA GLN A 139 -22.64 41.83 -22.48
C GLN A 139 -23.01 42.77 -21.33
N LEU A 140 -22.80 42.36 -20.08
CA LEU A 140 -23.06 43.20 -18.90
C LEU A 140 -22.15 44.44 -18.85
N GLU A 141 -20.92 44.35 -19.34
CA GLU A 141 -20.04 45.52 -19.49
C GLU A 141 -20.52 46.49 -20.57
N GLU A 142 -21.08 46.00 -21.68
CA GLU A 142 -21.69 46.84 -22.73
C GLU A 142 -22.98 47.51 -22.22
N GLU A 143 -23.86 46.77 -21.56
CA GLU A 143 -25.07 47.31 -20.90
C GLU A 143 -24.70 48.37 -19.86
N LYS A 144 -23.69 48.11 -19.03
CA LYS A 144 -23.17 49.08 -18.06
C LYS A 144 -22.68 50.37 -18.75
N LYS A 145 -21.86 50.25 -19.81
CA LYS A 145 -21.38 51.42 -20.58
C LYS A 145 -22.54 52.20 -21.20
N HIS A 146 -23.57 51.52 -21.68
CA HIS A 146 -24.77 52.15 -22.21
C HIS A 146 -25.57 52.89 -21.12
N LEU A 147 -25.75 52.29 -19.94
CA LEU A 147 -26.39 52.95 -18.79
C LEU A 147 -25.59 54.15 -18.28
N GLU A 148 -24.25 54.05 -18.23
CA GLU A 148 -23.37 55.16 -17.89
C GLU A 148 -23.49 56.32 -18.89
N PHE A 149 -23.58 56.02 -20.19
CA PHE A 149 -23.82 57.01 -21.25
C PHE A 149 -25.20 57.67 -21.13
N MET A 150 -26.27 56.88 -20.92
CA MET A 150 -27.63 57.42 -20.71
C MET A 150 -27.72 58.28 -19.44
N ASN A 151 -26.96 57.97 -18.40
CA ASN A 151 -26.86 58.77 -17.18
C ASN A 151 -26.10 60.09 -17.44
N GLN A 152 -25.06 60.07 -18.28
CA GLN A 152 -24.39 61.30 -18.73
C GLN A 152 -25.34 62.22 -19.53
N ILE A 153 -26.13 61.68 -20.46
CA ILE A 153 -27.14 62.47 -21.21
C ILE A 153 -28.13 63.13 -20.25
N LYS A 154 -28.70 62.37 -19.30
CA LYS A 154 -29.68 62.91 -18.34
C LYS A 154 -29.16 64.10 -17.53
N LYS A 155 -27.88 64.12 -17.18
CA LYS A 155 -27.26 65.27 -16.48
C LYS A 155 -27.23 66.52 -17.35
N PHE A 156 -26.96 66.37 -18.64
CA PHE A 156 -27.03 67.50 -19.58
C PHE A 156 -28.46 67.96 -19.86
N ASP A 157 -29.46 67.08 -19.77
CA ASP A 157 -30.88 67.49 -19.84
C ASP A 157 -31.33 68.23 -18.56
N GLU A 158 -30.86 67.84 -17.38
CA GLU A 158 -31.12 68.56 -16.10
C GLU A 158 -30.51 69.98 -16.10
N ASP A 159 -29.32 70.17 -16.70
CA ASP A 159 -28.64 71.47 -16.80
C ASP A 159 -29.29 72.46 -17.82
N VAL A 160 -30.34 72.05 -18.55
CA VAL A 160 -30.95 72.84 -19.65
C VAL A 160 -32.34 73.42 -19.33
N SER A 161 -32.80 73.35 -18.08
CA SER A 161 -34.04 74.04 -17.63
C SER A 161 -33.79 75.18 -16.62
N PRO A 162 -33.91 76.46 -17.03
CA PRO A 162 -33.96 77.61 -16.12
C PRO A 162 -35.41 77.91 -15.67
N SER A 163 -35.54 78.61 -14.53
CA SER A 163 -36.78 79.12 -13.87
C SER A 163 -37.77 78.04 -13.37
N ASP A 164 -38.48 78.17 -12.23
CA ASP A 164 -38.64 79.32 -11.31
C ASP A 164 -38.96 78.89 -9.84
N GLU A 165 -39.23 79.86 -8.96
CA GLU A 165 -39.28 79.77 -7.49
C GLU A 165 -40.38 78.92 -6.79
N LYS A 166 -40.14 78.72 -5.47
CA LYS A 166 -41.07 78.86 -4.29
C LYS A 166 -41.80 77.64 -3.68
N ASN A 167 -41.52 77.47 -2.37
CA ASN A 167 -42.41 77.21 -1.21
C ASN A 167 -43.66 76.31 -1.33
N GLY A 168 -43.84 75.39 -0.36
CA GLY A 168 -45.18 74.91 0.03
C GLY A 168 -45.20 73.64 0.89
N GLU A 169 -45.81 73.73 2.08
CA GLU A 169 -45.90 72.67 3.09
C GLU A 169 -46.75 71.43 2.73
N ALA A 170 -46.36 70.31 3.35
CA ALA A 170 -47.18 69.24 3.96
C ALA A 170 -48.58 68.87 3.42
N ALA A 171 -48.74 67.58 3.08
CA ALA A 171 -49.94 66.81 3.36
C ALA A 171 -49.59 65.35 3.69
N LYS A 172 -50.15 64.81 4.79
CA LYS A 172 -50.27 63.36 5.03
C LYS A 172 -51.66 62.94 4.58
N ASP A 173 -51.77 61.80 3.90
CA ASP A 173 -52.80 60.78 4.17
C ASP A 173 -52.30 59.43 3.64
N THR A 174 -52.21 58.34 4.41
CA THR A 174 -53.23 57.55 5.13
C THR A 174 -53.95 56.53 4.22
N LEU A 175 -53.28 55.39 3.96
CA LEU A 175 -53.84 54.11 3.50
C LEU A 175 -52.69 53.07 3.59
N ASP A 176 -52.46 52.32 4.67
CA ASP A 176 -53.30 51.44 5.50
C ASP A 176 -53.65 50.09 4.84
N ASP A 177 -53.31 49.02 5.57
CA ASP A 177 -53.59 47.58 5.42
C ASP A 177 -53.66 46.91 4.03
N LEU A 178 -52.59 46.17 3.66
CA LEU A 178 -52.67 44.87 2.96
C LEU A 178 -51.39 44.02 3.18
N PHE A 179 -51.18 43.52 4.41
CA PHE A 179 -50.38 42.30 4.63
C PHE A 179 -51.33 41.10 4.83
N PRO A 180 -51.23 40.06 4.00
CA PRO A 180 -51.51 38.71 4.43
C PRO A 180 -50.22 38.12 5.05
N ASN A 181 -50.21 38.01 6.38
CA ASN A 181 -49.38 37.00 7.03
C ASN A 181 -50.03 35.64 6.79
N ASP A 182 -49.25 34.66 6.33
CA ASP A 182 -49.48 33.25 6.64
C ASP A 182 -48.13 32.62 6.96
N ASP A 183 -48.13 31.75 7.95
CA ASP A 183 -46.93 31.17 8.56
C ASP A 183 -46.23 30.15 7.64
N ASP A 184 -44.89 30.09 7.71
CA ASP A 184 -44.24 28.80 7.95
C ASP A 184 -42.78 28.96 8.42
N GLN A 185 -42.57 28.77 9.73
CA GLN A 185 -41.25 28.78 10.35
C GLN A 185 -40.70 27.34 10.48
N VAL A 186 -40.41 26.69 9.34
CA VAL A 186 -39.97 25.28 9.32
C VAL A 186 -38.67 25.05 8.52
N GLN A 187 -37.60 24.78 9.27
CA GLN A 187 -36.45 23.92 8.94
C GLN A 187 -35.80 24.03 7.54
N GLY A 188 -34.99 25.08 7.33
CA GLY A 188 -33.90 25.06 6.35
C GLY A 188 -32.76 24.14 6.80
N GLN A 189 -32.74 22.90 6.30
CA GLN A 189 -31.79 21.85 6.72
C GLN A 189 -30.32 22.21 6.43
N THR A 190 -29.52 22.38 7.49
CA THR A 190 -28.05 22.32 7.39
C THR A 190 -27.61 20.87 7.13
N HIS A 191 -27.60 20.45 5.86
CA HIS A 191 -27.05 19.16 5.48
C HIS A 191 -25.53 19.14 5.69
N HIS A 192 -25.13 18.49 6.77
CA HIS A 192 -23.75 18.14 7.06
C HIS A 192 -23.17 17.29 5.92
N SER A 193 -22.31 17.89 5.09
CA SER A 193 -21.31 17.16 4.30
C SER A 193 -20.00 17.06 5.09
N GLY A 194 -20.13 16.63 6.35
CA GLY A 194 -19.02 16.40 7.25
C GLY A 194 -18.43 15.02 7.07
N GLU A 195 -17.62 14.80 6.02
CA GLU A 195 -16.75 13.62 5.93
C GLU A 195 -15.59 13.81 4.94
N SER A 196 -14.51 14.46 5.41
CA SER A 196 -13.11 14.34 4.92
C SER A 196 -12.08 15.24 5.66
N ALA A 197 -12.47 15.93 6.73
CA ALA A 197 -11.57 16.79 7.53
C ALA A 197 -10.75 16.03 8.59
N ALA A 198 -10.73 14.70 8.57
CA ALA A 198 -10.19 13.86 9.64
C ALA A 198 -8.72 13.41 9.46
N GLN A 199 -7.93 14.06 8.60
CA GLN A 199 -6.53 13.62 8.36
C GLN A 199 -5.50 14.67 7.93
N GLN A 200 -5.56 15.89 8.48
CA GLN A 200 -4.40 16.79 8.64
C GLN A 200 -4.73 17.89 9.67
N GLY A 201 -3.87 18.10 10.67
CA GLY A 201 -4.14 19.08 11.72
C GLY A 201 -3.84 20.51 11.28
N GLY A 202 -4.88 21.34 11.12
CA GLY A 202 -4.77 22.80 11.04
C GLY A 202 -4.00 23.36 9.84
N TYR A 203 -3.92 22.62 8.73
CA TYR A 203 -3.29 23.07 7.49
C TYR A 203 -4.33 23.21 6.38
N GLU A 204 -4.76 24.43 6.12
CA GLU A 204 -5.47 24.76 4.88
C GLU A 204 -4.45 24.90 3.74
N ILE A 205 -4.56 24.03 2.74
CA ILE A 205 -3.70 24.07 1.55
C ILE A 205 -4.40 24.97 0.53
N PRO A 206 -3.77 26.07 0.09
CA PRO A 206 -4.37 27.02 -0.84
C PRO A 206 -4.89 26.32 -2.10
N ALA A 207 -6.06 26.75 -2.59
CA ALA A 207 -6.79 26.06 -3.66
C ALA A 207 -5.92 25.78 -4.90
N ARG A 208 -5.06 26.75 -5.29
CA ARG A 208 -4.12 26.61 -6.42
C ARG A 208 -3.06 25.52 -6.23
N LEU A 209 -2.71 25.19 -5.00
CA LEU A 209 -1.76 24.10 -4.66
C LEU A 209 -2.44 22.76 -4.40
N ARG A 210 -3.77 22.71 -4.24
CA ARG A 210 -4.49 21.50 -3.82
C ARG A 210 -4.33 20.35 -4.83
N THR A 211 -4.50 20.62 -6.12
CA THR A 211 -4.36 19.59 -7.19
C THR A 211 -2.94 19.05 -7.26
N LEU A 212 -1.94 19.94 -7.20
CA LEU A 212 -0.52 19.60 -7.18
C LEU A 212 -0.17 18.77 -5.93
N HIS A 213 -0.63 19.19 -4.75
CA HIS A 213 -0.43 18.49 -3.49
C HIS A 213 -0.99 17.07 -3.53
N ASN A 214 -2.22 16.90 -4.03
CA ASN A 214 -2.86 15.59 -4.16
C ASN A 214 -2.06 14.69 -5.11
N LEU A 215 -1.60 15.22 -6.25
CA LEU A 215 -0.78 14.47 -7.22
C LEU A 215 0.58 14.05 -6.64
N VAL A 216 1.23 14.93 -5.86
CA VAL A 216 2.47 14.63 -5.14
C VAL A 216 2.26 13.54 -4.09
N ILE A 217 1.19 13.60 -3.29
CA ILE A 217 0.84 12.53 -2.34
C ILE A 217 0.56 11.21 -3.06
N GLN A 218 -0.14 11.26 -4.19
CA GLN A 218 -0.44 10.07 -4.99
C GLN A 218 0.85 9.41 -5.50
N TYR A 219 1.78 10.16 -6.08
CA TYR A 219 3.07 9.62 -6.51
C TYR A 219 3.95 9.17 -5.34
N ALA A 220 3.98 9.89 -4.22
CA ALA A 220 4.72 9.48 -3.03
C ALA A 220 4.18 8.18 -2.43
N SER A 221 2.85 8.00 -2.34
CA SER A 221 2.24 6.77 -1.84
C SER A 221 2.45 5.56 -2.76
N GLN A 222 2.59 5.79 -4.08
CA GLN A 222 3.02 4.78 -5.05
C GLN A 222 4.54 4.48 -5.00
N GLY A 223 5.32 5.20 -4.18
CA GLY A 223 6.78 5.11 -4.14
C GLY A 223 7.50 5.74 -5.34
N ARG A 224 6.77 6.49 -6.17
CA ARG A 224 7.25 7.15 -7.40
C ARG A 224 7.94 8.49 -7.12
N TYR A 225 8.95 8.43 -6.26
CA TYR A 225 9.71 9.60 -5.82
C TYR A 225 10.46 10.30 -6.95
N GLU A 226 10.77 9.59 -8.03
CA GLU A 226 11.38 10.11 -9.26
C GLU A 226 10.50 11.12 -10.00
N VAL A 227 9.16 11.07 -9.81
CA VAL A 227 8.22 12.07 -10.37
C VAL A 227 7.84 13.09 -9.31
N ALA A 228 7.57 12.65 -8.08
CA ALA A 228 7.13 13.55 -7.00
C ALA A 228 8.15 14.64 -6.65
N VAL A 229 9.44 14.32 -6.62
CA VAL A 229 10.49 15.27 -6.23
C VAL A 229 10.73 16.35 -7.30
N PRO A 230 10.93 16.04 -8.60
CA PRO A 230 11.05 17.08 -9.63
C PRO A 230 9.80 17.95 -9.74
N LEU A 231 8.60 17.36 -9.64
CA LEU A 231 7.33 18.09 -9.68
C LEU A 231 7.22 19.11 -8.53
N CYS A 232 7.62 18.74 -7.31
CA CYS A 232 7.68 19.68 -6.18
C CYS A 232 8.72 20.79 -6.38
N LYS A 233 9.89 20.47 -6.95
CA LYS A 233 10.95 21.45 -7.19
C LYS A 233 10.55 22.48 -8.25
N GLN A 234 10.02 22.02 -9.38
CA GLN A 234 9.50 22.89 -10.43
C GLN A 234 8.45 23.86 -9.87
N ALA A 235 7.48 23.35 -9.12
CA ALA A 235 6.45 24.17 -8.50
C ALA A 235 6.98 25.14 -7.42
N LEU A 236 8.06 24.79 -6.71
CA LEU A 236 8.75 25.73 -5.82
C LEU A 236 9.41 26.85 -6.61
N GLU A 237 10.17 26.54 -7.65
CA GLU A 237 10.82 27.54 -8.51
C GLU A 237 9.81 28.49 -9.15
N ASP A 238 8.64 27.99 -9.57
CA ASP A 238 7.60 28.81 -10.20
C ASP A 238 6.82 29.66 -9.17
N LEU A 239 6.65 29.18 -7.93
CA LEU A 239 6.12 29.99 -6.83
C LEU A 239 7.10 31.07 -6.38
N GLU A 240 8.40 30.77 -6.31
CA GLU A 240 9.43 31.74 -5.95
C GLU A 240 9.56 32.86 -6.99
N LYS A 241 9.46 32.53 -8.29
CA LYS A 241 9.42 33.53 -9.38
C LYS A 241 8.19 34.42 -9.35
N THR A 242 7.02 33.88 -9.00
CA THR A 242 5.74 34.60 -9.07
C THR A 242 5.38 35.35 -7.80
N SER A 243 5.71 34.79 -6.63
CA SER A 243 5.24 35.25 -5.31
C SER A 243 6.38 35.66 -4.36
N GLY A 244 7.63 35.37 -4.73
CA GLY A 244 8.79 35.52 -3.85
C GLY A 244 8.96 34.37 -2.86
N HIS A 245 10.19 34.16 -2.38
CA HIS A 245 10.55 33.05 -1.49
C HIS A 245 9.89 33.16 -0.09
N ASP A 246 9.72 34.37 0.44
CA ASP A 246 9.05 34.61 1.74
C ASP A 246 7.51 34.46 1.68
N HIS A 247 6.92 33.79 0.67
CA HIS A 247 5.46 33.61 0.57
C HIS A 247 4.95 32.36 1.34
N PRO A 248 3.78 32.39 2.02
CA PRO A 248 3.24 31.23 2.76
C PRO A 248 2.96 29.97 1.88
N ASP A 249 2.74 30.16 0.58
CA ASP A 249 2.64 29.06 -0.40
C ASP A 249 3.97 28.34 -0.62
N VAL A 250 5.10 29.07 -0.67
CA VAL A 250 6.45 28.48 -0.75
C VAL A 250 6.70 27.64 0.49
N ALA A 251 6.42 28.15 1.69
CA ALA A 251 6.50 27.38 2.93
C ALA A 251 5.61 26.13 2.94
N THR A 252 4.47 26.18 2.27
CA THR A 252 3.55 25.03 2.13
C THR A 252 4.13 23.98 1.18
N MET A 253 4.69 24.38 0.04
CA MET A 253 5.37 23.47 -0.88
C MET A 253 6.67 22.90 -0.30
N LEU A 254 7.45 23.68 0.44
CA LEU A 254 8.64 23.22 1.18
C LEU A 254 8.27 22.13 2.20
N ASN A 255 7.17 22.33 2.95
CA ASN A 255 6.64 21.31 3.87
C ASN A 255 6.17 20.05 3.13
N ILE A 256 5.55 20.17 1.95
CA ILE A 256 5.16 19.02 1.12
C ILE A 256 6.40 18.24 0.65
N LEU A 257 7.41 18.92 0.09
CA LEU A 257 8.67 18.29 -0.33
C LEU A 257 9.43 17.64 0.84
N ALA A 258 9.38 18.24 2.02
CA ALA A 258 9.97 17.66 3.23
C ALA A 258 9.30 16.35 3.65
N LEU A 259 7.98 16.21 3.49
CA LEU A 259 7.28 14.94 3.71
C LEU A 259 7.73 13.87 2.70
N VAL A 260 7.87 14.24 1.43
CA VAL A 260 8.36 13.35 0.36
C VAL A 260 9.82 12.90 0.64
N TYR A 261 10.67 13.76 1.20
CA TYR A 261 12.02 13.39 1.65
C TYR A 261 12.05 12.58 2.95
N ARG A 262 11.15 12.83 3.91
CA ARG A 262 10.97 11.99 5.09
C ARG A 262 10.67 10.54 4.70
N ASP A 263 9.79 10.34 3.73
CA ASP A 263 9.36 9.01 3.30
C ASP A 263 10.45 8.27 2.49
N GLN A 264 11.38 9.02 1.88
CA GLN A 264 12.66 8.51 1.35
C GLN A 264 13.75 8.29 2.42
N ASN A 265 13.49 8.53 3.70
CA ASN A 265 14.49 8.55 4.79
C ASN A 265 15.60 9.62 4.65
N LYS A 266 15.40 10.64 3.82
CA LYS A 266 16.29 11.80 3.63
C LYS A 266 16.05 12.86 4.72
N TYR A 267 16.31 12.46 5.97
CA TYR A 267 15.95 13.23 7.16
C TYR A 267 16.80 14.50 7.39
N LYS A 268 17.93 14.69 6.68
CA LYS A 268 18.72 15.93 6.79
C LYS A 268 18.11 17.02 5.90
N GLU A 269 17.81 16.63 4.67
CA GLU A 269 17.20 17.43 3.62
C GLU A 269 15.79 17.85 4.01
N ALA A 270 14.97 16.92 4.52
CA ALA A 270 13.65 17.23 5.07
C ALA A 270 13.71 18.22 6.24
N ALA A 271 14.72 18.12 7.12
CA ALA A 271 14.88 19.06 8.24
C ALA A 271 15.32 20.45 7.76
N HIS A 272 16.16 20.55 6.73
CA HIS A 272 16.51 21.84 6.12
C HIS A 272 15.27 22.55 5.58
N LEU A 273 14.49 21.87 4.74
CA LEU A 273 13.26 22.42 4.13
C LEU A 273 12.21 22.84 5.17
N LEU A 274 12.08 22.12 6.28
CA LEU A 274 11.15 22.51 7.34
C LEU A 274 11.66 23.66 8.22
N ASN A 275 12.98 23.83 8.41
CA ASN A 275 13.51 25.02 9.09
C ASN A 275 13.31 26.28 8.22
N ASP A 276 13.44 26.13 6.91
CA ASP A 276 13.19 27.17 5.92
C ASP A 276 11.70 27.57 5.90
N ALA A 277 10.80 26.57 5.76
CA ALA A 277 9.36 26.76 5.88
C ALA A 277 8.93 27.34 7.24
N LEU A 278 9.66 27.04 8.32
CA LEU A 278 9.42 27.62 9.65
C LEU A 278 9.77 29.12 9.65
N ALA A 279 10.93 29.51 9.13
CA ALA A 279 11.36 30.90 9.05
C ALA A 279 10.39 31.75 8.23
N ILE A 280 9.95 31.27 7.06
CA ILE A 280 8.95 31.94 6.22
C ILE A 280 7.63 32.09 6.98
N ARG A 281 7.13 31.03 7.64
CA ARG A 281 5.86 31.06 8.41
C ARG A 281 5.93 31.99 9.63
N GLU A 282 7.08 32.07 10.31
CA GLU A 282 7.27 32.99 11.43
C GLU A 282 7.28 34.46 10.99
N LYS A 283 7.89 34.77 9.84
CA LYS A 283 7.85 36.13 9.24
C LYS A 283 6.44 36.52 8.78
N THR A 284 5.75 35.62 8.08
CA THR A 284 4.49 35.93 7.37
C THR A 284 3.24 35.84 8.24
N LEU A 285 3.17 34.85 9.13
CA LEU A 285 1.97 34.54 9.92
C LEU A 285 2.16 34.87 11.42
N GLY A 286 3.38 35.16 11.84
CA GLY A 286 3.73 35.43 13.23
C GLY A 286 4.07 34.16 14.04
N LYS A 287 4.80 34.35 15.14
CA LYS A 287 5.43 33.27 15.93
C LYS A 287 4.47 32.35 16.67
N ASP A 288 3.24 32.83 16.93
CA ASP A 288 2.17 32.11 17.64
C ASP A 288 1.08 31.55 16.68
N HIS A 289 1.33 31.50 15.37
CA HIS A 289 0.34 30.99 14.41
C HIS A 289 0.24 29.44 14.43
N PRO A 290 -0.97 28.82 14.27
CA PRO A 290 -1.13 27.37 14.20
C PRO A 290 -0.24 26.66 13.18
N ALA A 291 -0.01 27.29 12.02
CA ALA A 291 0.89 26.75 11.00
C ALA A 291 2.35 26.65 11.48
N VAL A 292 2.82 27.57 12.35
CA VAL A 292 4.14 27.52 12.98
C VAL A 292 4.22 26.35 13.96
N ALA A 293 3.22 26.18 14.83
CA ALA A 293 3.14 25.03 15.73
C ALA A 293 3.15 23.68 14.99
N ALA A 294 2.49 23.61 13.84
CA ALA A 294 2.46 22.42 13.01
C ALA A 294 3.80 22.17 12.27
N THR A 295 4.54 23.20 11.84
CA THR A 295 5.91 23.03 11.30
C THR A 295 6.86 22.52 12.39
N LEU A 296 6.80 23.13 13.58
CA LEU A 296 7.59 22.75 14.75
C LEU A 296 7.36 21.28 15.15
N ASN A 297 6.11 20.82 15.13
CA ASN A 297 5.78 19.42 15.37
C ASN A 297 6.36 18.48 14.29
N ASN A 298 6.29 18.86 13.01
CA ASN A 298 6.91 18.08 11.93
C ASN A 298 8.44 17.99 12.09
N LEU A 299 9.11 19.08 12.45
CA LEU A 299 10.54 19.10 12.78
C LEU A 299 10.88 18.20 13.98
N ALA A 300 10.11 18.28 15.06
CA ALA A 300 10.29 17.45 16.25
C ALA A 300 10.18 15.95 15.90
N VAL A 301 9.25 15.56 15.03
CA VAL A 301 9.12 14.18 14.53
C VAL A 301 10.35 13.77 13.69
N LEU A 302 10.87 14.65 12.82
CA LEU A 302 12.10 14.34 12.06
C LEU A 302 13.32 14.15 12.97
N TYR A 303 13.52 15.01 13.95
CA TYR A 303 14.62 14.87 14.93
C TYR A 303 14.43 13.64 15.82
N GLY A 304 13.19 13.32 16.23
CA GLY A 304 12.87 12.06 16.91
C GLY A 304 13.23 10.82 16.07
N LYS A 305 12.89 10.80 14.78
CA LYS A 305 13.28 9.71 13.85
C LYS A 305 14.80 9.57 13.67
N ARG A 306 15.56 10.66 13.86
CA ARG A 306 17.03 10.67 13.85
C ARG A 306 17.67 10.35 15.21
N GLY A 307 16.89 10.08 16.27
CA GLY A 307 17.39 9.89 17.63
C GLY A 307 17.83 11.17 18.35
N LYS A 308 17.62 12.35 17.74
CA LYS A 308 17.97 13.68 18.29
C LYS A 308 16.88 14.18 19.25
N TYR A 309 16.52 13.37 20.25
CA TYR A 309 15.39 13.65 21.14
C TYR A 309 15.53 14.97 21.94
N LYS A 310 16.76 15.30 22.37
CA LYS A 310 17.07 16.57 23.06
C LYS A 310 16.83 17.81 22.20
N GLU A 311 16.99 17.72 20.88
CA GLU A 311 16.70 18.80 19.93
C GLU A 311 15.19 18.87 19.58
N ALA A 312 14.50 17.72 19.64
CA ALA A 312 13.07 17.62 19.35
C ALA A 312 12.19 18.16 20.49
N GLU A 313 12.58 17.96 21.75
CA GLU A 313 11.82 18.37 22.94
C GLU A 313 11.45 19.88 22.96
N PRO A 314 12.38 20.85 22.80
CA PRO A 314 12.03 22.27 22.86
C PRO A 314 11.10 22.70 21.72
N LEU A 315 11.25 22.12 20.52
CA LEU A 315 10.34 22.37 19.40
C LEU A 315 8.93 21.85 19.69
N CYS A 316 8.83 20.68 20.32
CA CYS A 316 7.57 20.06 20.70
C CYS A 316 6.86 20.81 21.84
N LYS A 317 7.62 21.34 22.83
CA LYS A 317 7.14 22.22 23.90
C LYS A 317 6.65 23.57 23.36
N ARG A 318 7.42 24.25 22.49
CA ARG A 318 6.98 25.48 21.83
C ARG A 318 5.70 25.27 21.00
N ALA A 319 5.60 24.16 20.27
CA ALA A 319 4.38 23.82 19.53
C ALA A 319 3.17 23.53 20.45
N LEU A 320 3.39 23.03 21.67
CA LEU A 320 2.35 22.86 22.68
C LEU A 320 1.87 24.20 23.21
N GLU A 321 2.78 25.10 23.60
CA GLU A 321 2.46 26.45 24.08
C GLU A 321 1.61 27.22 23.07
N ILE A 322 1.98 27.19 21.79
CA ILE A 322 1.21 27.83 20.72
C ILE A 322 -0.20 27.22 20.58
N ARG A 323 -0.32 25.88 20.58
CA ARG A 323 -1.63 25.20 20.51
C ARG A 323 -2.50 25.51 21.72
N GLU A 324 -1.93 25.60 22.93
CA GLU A 324 -2.65 25.98 24.14
C GLU A 324 -3.14 27.42 24.13
N LYS A 325 -2.33 28.36 23.61
CA LYS A 325 -2.73 29.77 23.42
C LYS A 325 -3.89 29.91 22.44
N VAL A 326 -3.80 29.28 21.26
CA VAL A 326 -4.76 29.52 20.17
C VAL A 326 -6.04 28.69 20.31
N LEU A 327 -5.94 27.43 20.77
CA LEU A 327 -7.08 26.50 20.82
C LEU A 327 -7.63 26.28 22.24
N GLY A 328 -6.91 26.76 23.27
CA GLY A 328 -7.22 26.51 24.67
C GLY A 328 -6.66 25.19 25.21
N LYS A 329 -6.40 25.16 26.53
CA LYS A 329 -5.71 24.04 27.22
C LYS A 329 -6.39 22.67 27.11
N TYR A 330 -7.70 22.65 26.84
CA TYR A 330 -8.55 21.45 26.75
C TYR A 330 -9.00 21.14 25.32
N HIS A 331 -8.22 21.48 24.31
CA HIS A 331 -8.55 21.15 22.91
C HIS A 331 -7.95 19.80 22.49
N PRO A 332 -8.64 18.94 21.72
CA PRO A 332 -8.12 17.63 21.30
C PRO A 332 -6.76 17.67 20.58
N ASP A 333 -6.43 18.77 19.88
CA ASP A 333 -5.11 18.95 19.26
C ASP A 333 -3.98 19.24 20.27
N VAL A 334 -4.30 19.77 21.46
CA VAL A 334 -3.34 19.86 22.59
C VAL A 334 -3.03 18.45 23.10
N ALA A 335 -4.04 17.58 23.21
CA ALA A 335 -3.83 16.17 23.58
C ALA A 335 -3.00 15.40 22.53
N LYS A 336 -3.17 15.67 21.23
CA LYS A 336 -2.29 15.12 20.16
C LYS A 336 -0.84 15.58 20.35
N GLN A 337 -0.62 16.85 20.70
CA GLN A 337 0.70 17.40 20.93
C GLN A 337 1.36 16.84 22.21
N LEU A 338 0.60 16.71 23.30
CA LEU A 338 1.02 16.06 24.54
C LEU A 338 1.45 14.61 24.31
N ASN A 339 0.71 13.85 23.48
CA ASN A 339 1.10 12.48 23.11
C ASN A 339 2.45 12.40 22.38
N ASN A 340 2.74 13.37 21.51
CA ASN A 340 4.04 13.44 20.81
C ASN A 340 5.17 13.81 21.78
N LEU A 341 4.93 14.75 22.69
CA LEU A 341 5.89 15.17 23.72
C LEU A 341 6.20 14.02 24.68
N ALA A 342 5.16 13.30 25.14
CA ALA A 342 5.30 12.09 25.96
C ALA A 342 6.15 11.02 25.26
N LEU A 343 5.96 10.78 23.97
CA LEU A 343 6.78 9.82 23.22
C LEU A 343 8.25 10.26 23.13
N LEU A 344 8.53 11.55 22.98
CA LEU A 344 9.90 12.09 22.99
C LEU A 344 10.55 11.95 24.37
N CYS A 345 9.85 12.27 25.46
CA CYS A 345 10.33 12.10 26.83
C CYS A 345 10.54 10.61 27.18
N GLN A 346 9.70 9.70 26.67
CA GLN A 346 9.84 8.26 26.88
C GLN A 346 11.13 7.71 26.24
N ASN A 347 11.51 8.20 25.06
CA ASN A 347 12.77 7.82 24.42
C ASN A 347 14.01 8.44 25.10
N GLN A 348 13.82 9.42 25.98
CA GLN A 348 14.86 9.96 26.85
C GLN A 348 14.91 9.31 28.25
N GLY A 349 13.97 8.40 28.56
CA GLY A 349 13.87 7.79 29.90
C GLY A 349 13.25 8.68 30.98
N LYS A 350 12.64 9.81 30.62
CA LYS A 350 12.02 10.78 31.55
C LYS A 350 10.61 10.33 31.98
N TYR A 351 10.51 9.17 32.64
CA TYR A 351 9.23 8.46 32.82
C TYR A 351 8.15 9.20 33.63
N GLU A 352 8.53 10.15 34.50
CA GLU A 352 7.58 10.98 35.26
C GLU A 352 6.88 12.00 34.34
N GLU A 353 7.65 12.75 33.53
CA GLU A 353 7.10 13.65 32.49
C GLU A 353 6.15 12.89 31.54
N VAL A 354 6.50 11.64 31.16
CA VAL A 354 5.69 10.79 30.28
C VAL A 354 4.32 10.47 30.87
N GLN A 355 4.26 10.14 32.16
CA GLN A 355 3.00 9.85 32.86
C GLN A 355 2.13 11.10 32.90
N TYR A 356 2.69 12.24 33.31
CA TYR A 356 1.99 13.52 33.36
C TYR A 356 1.40 13.92 32.00
N TYR A 357 2.20 13.89 30.93
CA TYR A 357 1.71 14.26 29.59
C TYR A 357 0.65 13.29 29.04
N TYR A 358 0.77 11.97 29.27
CA TYR A 358 -0.25 11.02 28.82
C TYR A 358 -1.54 11.07 29.65
N GLN A 359 -1.47 11.27 30.97
CA GLN A 359 -2.65 11.46 31.82
C GLN A 359 -3.41 12.72 31.40
N ARG A 360 -2.70 13.84 31.22
CA ARG A 360 -3.29 15.09 30.74
C ARG A 360 -3.88 14.96 29.33
N ALA A 361 -3.27 14.16 28.44
CA ALA A 361 -3.84 13.87 27.13
C ALA A 361 -5.12 13.01 27.21
N LEU A 362 -5.17 12.03 28.13
CA LEU A 362 -6.37 11.22 28.39
C LEU A 362 -7.52 12.07 28.90
N GLU A 363 -7.29 12.88 29.93
CA GLU A 363 -8.28 13.80 30.51
C GLU A 363 -8.94 14.68 29.44
N ILE A 364 -8.15 15.25 28.53
CA ILE A 364 -8.65 16.07 27.42
C ILE A 364 -9.45 15.24 26.40
N TYR A 365 -9.02 14.03 26.05
CA TYR A 365 -9.76 13.20 25.10
C TYR A 365 -11.07 12.67 25.70
N GLU A 366 -11.05 12.16 26.93
CA GLU A 366 -12.22 11.60 27.61
C GLU A 366 -13.28 12.68 27.85
N SER A 367 -12.88 13.88 28.30
CA SER A 367 -13.79 15.01 28.52
C SER A 367 -14.35 15.66 27.25
N ARG A 368 -13.63 15.62 26.11
CA ARG A 368 -14.05 16.30 24.87
C ARG A 368 -14.63 15.40 23.79
N LEU A 369 -14.17 14.15 23.70
CA LEU A 369 -14.53 13.22 22.63
C LEU A 369 -15.31 12.00 23.14
N GLY A 370 -15.54 11.93 24.46
CA GLY A 370 -16.08 10.75 25.14
C GLY A 370 -15.03 9.65 25.31
N PRO A 371 -15.32 8.67 26.19
CA PRO A 371 -14.37 7.58 26.46
C PRO A 371 -14.13 6.73 25.21
N ASP A 372 -15.13 6.48 24.37
CA ASP A 372 -15.08 5.53 23.24
C ASP A 372 -14.25 5.99 22.04
N ASN A 373 -13.66 7.18 22.13
CA ASN A 373 -12.87 7.73 21.05
C ASN A 373 -11.60 6.88 20.80
N PRO A 374 -11.26 6.53 19.54
CA PRO A 374 -10.04 5.78 19.23
C PRO A 374 -8.74 6.41 19.73
N ASN A 375 -8.73 7.73 20.02
CA ASN A 375 -7.56 8.41 20.59
C ASN A 375 -7.38 8.15 22.10
N VAL A 376 -8.47 7.88 22.85
CA VAL A 376 -8.39 7.43 24.25
C VAL A 376 -7.69 6.08 24.30
N ALA A 377 -8.20 5.09 23.56
CA ALA A 377 -7.61 3.75 23.47
C ALA A 377 -6.14 3.77 23.02
N LYS A 378 -5.77 4.60 22.03
CA LYS A 378 -4.37 4.80 21.61
C LYS A 378 -3.50 5.39 22.72
N THR A 379 -4.04 6.34 23.50
CA THR A 379 -3.28 7.01 24.57
C THR A 379 -3.11 6.08 25.78
N LYS A 380 -4.16 5.35 26.19
CA LYS A 380 -4.06 4.30 27.21
C LYS A 380 -3.03 3.23 26.81
N ASN A 381 -3.00 2.81 25.54
CA ASN A 381 -1.97 1.90 25.00
C ASN A 381 -0.53 2.45 25.14
N ASN A 382 -0.32 3.73 24.84
CA ASN A 382 0.99 4.36 24.92
C ASN A 382 1.44 4.53 26.39
N LEU A 383 0.51 4.84 27.29
CA LEU A 383 0.74 4.90 28.73
C LEU A 383 1.08 3.52 29.31
N ALA A 384 0.31 2.48 28.98
CA ALA A 384 0.60 1.10 29.35
C ALA A 384 1.98 0.63 28.83
N SER A 385 2.35 1.03 27.60
CA SER A 385 3.69 0.80 27.05
C SER A 385 4.79 1.54 27.81
N SER A 386 4.49 2.68 28.44
CA SER A 386 5.40 3.37 29.37
C SER A 386 5.56 2.61 30.68
N TYR A 387 4.47 2.10 31.24
CA TYR A 387 4.50 1.29 32.47
C TYR A 387 5.25 -0.03 32.28
N ILE A 388 5.12 -0.70 31.12
CA ILE A 388 5.95 -1.86 30.78
C ILE A 388 7.46 -1.52 30.82
N LYS A 389 7.87 -0.38 30.24
CA LYS A 389 9.28 0.05 30.24
C LYS A 389 9.81 0.37 31.65
N GLN A 390 8.94 0.75 32.57
CA GLN A 390 9.26 0.99 33.99
C GLN A 390 9.19 -0.28 34.86
N GLY A 391 8.79 -1.43 34.32
CA GLY A 391 8.54 -2.64 35.09
C GLY A 391 7.23 -2.64 35.89
N LYS A 392 6.37 -1.63 35.71
CA LYS A 392 5.08 -1.48 36.38
C LYS A 392 3.99 -2.34 35.72
N TYR A 393 4.16 -3.65 35.72
CA TYR A 393 3.32 -4.56 34.93
C TYR A 393 1.84 -4.57 35.31
N LYS A 394 1.51 -4.40 36.61
CA LYS A 394 0.12 -4.36 37.09
C LYS A 394 -0.66 -3.15 36.58
N GLU A 395 -0.02 -1.96 36.56
CA GLU A 395 -0.62 -0.73 36.03
C GLU A 395 -0.84 -0.83 34.50
N ALA A 396 0.09 -1.47 33.77
CA ALA A 396 -0.06 -1.74 32.35
C ALA A 396 -1.18 -2.75 32.05
N GLU A 397 -1.30 -3.81 32.85
CA GLU A 397 -2.34 -4.83 32.72
C GLU A 397 -3.74 -4.24 32.92
N ALA A 398 -3.94 -3.42 33.96
CA ALA A 398 -5.20 -2.72 34.21
C ALA A 398 -5.63 -1.87 33.01
N LEU A 399 -4.73 -1.06 32.45
CA LEU A 399 -5.02 -0.26 31.26
C LEU A 399 -5.38 -1.09 30.01
N TYR A 400 -4.75 -2.26 29.80
CA TYR A 400 -5.16 -3.14 28.70
C TYR A 400 -6.51 -3.81 28.95
N LYS A 401 -6.80 -4.19 30.19
CA LYS A 401 -8.11 -4.73 30.60
C LYS A 401 -9.20 -3.68 30.38
N GLU A 402 -8.98 -2.42 30.77
CA GLU A 402 -9.90 -1.31 30.46
C GLU A 402 -10.18 -1.17 28.96
N ILE A 403 -9.14 -1.08 28.12
CA ILE A 403 -9.33 -0.90 26.66
C ILE A 403 -10.11 -2.09 26.05
N LEU A 404 -9.89 -3.31 26.54
CA LEU A 404 -10.59 -4.50 26.07
C LEU A 404 -12.03 -4.59 26.58
N THR A 405 -12.28 -4.23 27.84
CA THR A 405 -13.64 -4.14 28.41
C THR A 405 -14.45 -3.10 27.67
N GLN A 406 -13.89 -1.91 27.45
CA GLN A 406 -14.56 -0.84 26.75
C GLN A 406 -14.84 -1.16 25.27
N ALA A 407 -13.87 -1.78 24.58
CA ALA A 407 -14.08 -2.27 23.22
C ALA A 407 -15.13 -3.39 23.14
N HIS A 408 -15.33 -4.15 24.22
CA HIS A 408 -16.39 -5.15 24.35
C HIS A 408 -17.75 -4.49 24.61
N GLU A 409 -17.85 -3.56 25.56
CA GLU A 409 -19.09 -2.86 25.91
C GLU A 409 -19.68 -2.07 24.74
N ARG A 410 -18.82 -1.49 23.89
CA ARG A 410 -19.23 -0.81 22.66
C ARG A 410 -19.95 -1.73 21.66
N GLU A 411 -19.57 -3.00 21.60
CA GLU A 411 -20.05 -3.95 20.59
C GLU A 411 -21.16 -4.88 21.12
N PHE A 412 -21.14 -5.19 22.42
CA PHE A 412 -22.02 -6.18 23.06
C PHE A 412 -22.88 -5.63 24.20
N GLY A 413 -22.77 -4.32 24.49
CA GLY A 413 -23.40 -3.73 25.67
C GLY A 413 -22.73 -4.18 26.98
N SER A 414 -23.37 -3.84 28.10
CA SER A 414 -22.80 -4.01 29.45
C SER A 414 -22.36 -5.45 29.76
N VAL A 415 -21.29 -5.55 30.55
CA VAL A 415 -20.71 -6.83 31.00
C VAL A 415 -21.66 -7.54 31.96
N ASN A 416 -22.20 -8.68 31.52
CA ASN A 416 -23.12 -9.54 32.27
C ASN A 416 -22.52 -10.95 32.41
N GLY A 417 -23.17 -11.82 33.20
CA GLY A 417 -22.71 -13.20 33.45
C GLY A 417 -22.42 -14.02 32.19
N ASP A 418 -23.20 -13.82 31.12
CA ASP A 418 -23.04 -14.48 29.82
C ASP A 418 -22.25 -13.64 28.79
N ASN A 419 -21.92 -12.39 29.11
CA ASN A 419 -21.35 -11.41 28.20
C ASN A 419 -20.04 -10.81 28.75
N LYS A 420 -19.01 -11.65 28.91
CA LYS A 420 -17.75 -11.23 29.52
C LYS A 420 -16.73 -10.76 28.46
N PRO A 421 -15.90 -9.74 28.75
CA PRO A 421 -14.78 -9.37 27.92
C PRO A 421 -13.77 -10.50 27.70
N ILE A 422 -13.10 -10.47 26.55
CA ILE A 422 -12.17 -11.52 26.11
C ILE A 422 -11.05 -11.84 27.10
N TRP A 423 -10.61 -10.88 27.93
CA TRP A 423 -9.58 -11.11 28.93
C TRP A 423 -10.08 -11.89 30.16
N MET A 424 -11.37 -11.81 30.50
CA MET A 424 -11.95 -12.61 31.59
C MET A 424 -11.99 -14.08 31.18
N HIS A 425 -12.46 -14.38 29.96
CA HIS A 425 -12.44 -15.75 29.42
C HIS A 425 -11.03 -16.33 29.30
N ALA A 426 -10.03 -15.49 29.01
CA ALA A 426 -8.63 -15.90 29.01
C ALA A 426 -8.14 -16.30 30.41
N GLU A 427 -8.52 -15.56 31.45
CA GLU A 427 -8.16 -15.88 32.85
C GLU A 427 -8.95 -17.09 33.38
N GLU A 428 -10.25 -17.18 33.12
CA GLU A 428 -11.09 -18.34 33.44
C GLU A 428 -10.55 -19.66 32.85
N ARG A 429 -9.96 -19.61 31.64
CA ARG A 429 -9.31 -20.76 31.03
C ARG A 429 -8.08 -21.22 31.81
N GLU A 430 -7.22 -20.29 32.23
CA GLU A 430 -6.03 -20.62 33.04
C GLU A 430 -6.44 -21.21 34.40
N GLU A 431 -7.49 -20.69 35.04
CA GLU A 431 -8.01 -21.20 36.31
C GLU A 431 -8.66 -22.60 36.20
N CYS A 432 -9.16 -22.96 35.01
CA CYS A 432 -9.77 -24.28 34.78
C CYS A 432 -8.79 -25.33 34.23
N LYS A 433 -7.56 -24.95 33.89
CA LYS A 433 -6.50 -25.80 33.32
C LYS A 433 -6.31 -27.14 34.01
N ASP A 434 -6.29 -27.14 35.33
CA ASP A 434 -6.09 -28.34 36.13
C ASP A 434 -7.32 -29.29 36.13
N LYS A 435 -8.52 -28.79 35.79
CA LYS A 435 -9.76 -29.58 35.71
C LYS A 435 -9.95 -30.26 34.34
N TYR A 436 -9.27 -29.77 33.29
CA TYR A 436 -9.48 -30.25 31.91
C TYR A 436 -8.43 -31.25 31.40
N ARG A 437 -7.39 -31.57 32.18
CA ARG A 437 -6.48 -32.68 31.84
C ARG A 437 -7.15 -34.06 31.88
N GLU A 438 -8.28 -34.21 32.57
CA GLU A 438 -8.93 -35.49 32.82
C GLU A 438 -10.23 -35.71 32.01
N ASN A 439 -10.77 -34.67 31.36
CA ASN A 439 -11.99 -34.77 30.55
C ASN A 439 -11.83 -34.07 29.20
N SER A 440 -11.52 -34.88 28.17
CA SER A 440 -11.50 -34.48 26.76
C SER A 440 -12.92 -34.35 26.18
N ALA A 441 -13.66 -33.33 26.61
CA ALA A 441 -14.90 -32.90 25.98
C ALA A 441 -14.65 -31.68 25.06
N PRO A 442 -15.16 -31.65 23.82
CA PRO A 442 -15.07 -30.45 22.98
C PRO A 442 -15.97 -29.37 23.59
N TYR A 443 -15.38 -28.43 24.32
CA TYR A 443 -16.16 -27.42 25.04
C TYR A 443 -16.86 -26.45 24.07
N ARG A 444 -18.08 -26.06 24.46
CA ARG A 444 -19.11 -25.47 23.58
C ARG A 444 -18.59 -24.27 22.76
N GLU A 445 -18.90 -24.34 21.47
CA GLU A 445 -18.63 -23.34 20.44
C GLU A 445 -18.98 -21.91 20.91
N TYR A 446 -17.95 -21.08 21.12
CA TYR A 446 -18.10 -19.73 21.70
C TYR A 446 -18.55 -18.71 20.64
N GLY A 447 -19.75 -18.93 20.08
CA GLY A 447 -20.28 -18.25 18.88
C GLY A 447 -20.54 -16.74 18.99
N SER A 448 -20.28 -16.11 20.13
CA SER A 448 -20.48 -14.66 20.33
C SER A 448 -19.22 -13.82 20.05
N TRP A 449 -18.06 -14.18 20.63
CA TRP A 449 -16.80 -13.44 20.39
C TRP A 449 -16.30 -13.53 18.94
N TYR A 450 -16.61 -14.60 18.19
CA TYR A 450 -16.27 -14.63 16.76
C TYR A 450 -16.99 -13.54 15.94
N LYS A 451 -18.11 -12.98 16.43
CA LYS A 451 -18.73 -11.76 15.88
C LYS A 451 -18.07 -10.46 16.39
N ALA A 452 -17.32 -10.49 17.49
CA ALA A 452 -16.54 -9.36 18.03
C ALA A 452 -15.26 -9.09 17.21
N CYS A 453 -14.65 -10.16 16.67
CA CYS A 453 -13.54 -10.07 15.71
C CYS A 453 -13.85 -9.27 14.44
N LYS A 454 -15.12 -8.84 14.22
CA LYS A 454 -15.52 -7.92 13.14
C LYS A 454 -14.84 -6.54 13.18
N MET A 455 -14.26 -6.14 14.32
CA MET A 455 -13.83 -4.74 14.52
C MET A 455 -12.32 -4.55 14.40
N ASP A 456 -11.89 -4.16 13.20
CA ASP A 456 -10.50 -3.89 12.78
C ASP A 456 -9.86 -2.63 13.40
N SER A 457 -10.01 -2.44 14.71
CA SER A 457 -9.18 -1.47 15.43
C SER A 457 -7.77 -2.05 15.62
N LEU A 458 -6.83 -1.59 14.80
CA LEU A 458 -5.39 -1.88 14.93
C LEU A 458 -4.88 -1.69 16.38
N THR A 459 -5.48 -0.75 17.09
CA THR A 459 -5.26 -0.43 18.52
C THR A 459 -5.65 -1.59 19.45
N VAL A 460 -6.80 -2.24 19.21
CA VAL A 460 -7.28 -3.40 19.99
C VAL A 460 -6.46 -4.65 19.64
N ASN A 461 -6.11 -4.85 18.38
CA ASN A 461 -5.21 -5.96 18.02
C ASN A 461 -3.82 -5.82 18.66
N ALA A 462 -3.36 -4.58 18.91
CA ALA A 462 -2.16 -4.30 19.70
C ALA A 462 -2.36 -4.54 21.21
N THR A 463 -3.53 -4.21 21.80
CA THR A 463 -3.80 -4.50 23.23
C THR A 463 -3.80 -5.99 23.51
N LEU A 464 -4.47 -6.79 22.67
CA LEU A 464 -4.52 -8.26 22.79
C LEU A 464 -3.11 -8.88 22.83
N LYS A 465 -2.22 -8.43 21.92
CA LYS A 465 -0.82 -8.89 21.87
C LYS A 465 0.01 -8.43 23.06
N SER A 466 -0.17 -7.18 23.49
CA SER A 466 0.57 -6.65 24.64
C SER A 466 0.13 -7.30 25.95
N LEU A 467 -1.16 -7.57 26.12
CA LEU A 467 -1.71 -8.29 27.28
C LEU A 467 -1.32 -9.77 27.25
N GLY A 468 -1.41 -10.46 26.11
CA GLY A 468 -0.92 -11.84 25.97
C GLY A 468 0.58 -11.96 26.28
N ALA A 469 1.39 -10.98 25.87
CA ALA A 469 2.80 -10.91 26.24
C ALA A 469 3.04 -10.63 27.74
N LEU A 470 2.13 -9.93 28.43
CA LEU A 470 2.17 -9.78 29.89
C LEU A 470 1.79 -11.08 30.60
N TYR A 471 0.71 -11.75 30.19
CA TYR A 471 0.28 -13.04 30.75
C TYR A 471 1.35 -14.12 30.58
N ARG A 472 2.02 -14.19 29.41
CA ARG A 472 3.19 -15.08 29.21
C ARG A 472 4.33 -14.78 30.18
N ARG A 473 4.57 -13.51 30.55
CA ARG A 473 5.57 -13.13 31.57
C ARG A 473 5.14 -13.46 33.00
N GLN A 474 3.84 -13.53 33.26
CA GLN A 474 3.27 -13.95 34.56
C GLN A 474 3.19 -15.46 34.72
N GLY A 475 3.41 -16.25 33.66
CA GLY A 475 3.25 -17.70 33.66
C GLY A 475 1.84 -18.19 33.29
N LYS A 476 0.90 -17.28 33.00
CA LYS A 476 -0.45 -17.61 32.50
C LYS A 476 -0.39 -17.92 31.00
N VAL A 477 -0.04 -19.15 30.64
CA VAL A 477 0.24 -19.57 29.25
C VAL A 477 -1.03 -19.69 28.41
N GLU A 478 -2.11 -20.25 28.95
CA GLU A 478 -3.39 -20.43 28.23
C GLU A 478 -4.15 -19.11 28.09
N ALA A 479 -4.05 -18.25 29.10
CA ALA A 479 -4.54 -16.87 28.99
C ALA A 479 -3.75 -16.07 27.91
N ALA A 480 -2.46 -16.36 27.72
CA ALA A 480 -1.68 -15.76 26.64
C ALA A 480 -2.06 -16.31 25.26
N GLU A 481 -2.21 -17.63 25.12
CA GLU A 481 -2.56 -18.30 23.87
C GLU A 481 -3.94 -17.91 23.36
N THR A 482 -4.96 -17.83 24.24
CA THR A 482 -6.31 -17.34 23.87
C THR A 482 -6.29 -15.94 23.28
N LEU A 483 -5.61 -14.99 23.94
CA LEU A 483 -5.50 -13.61 23.45
C LEU A 483 -4.69 -13.51 22.14
N GLU A 484 -3.63 -14.32 22.00
CA GLU A 484 -2.84 -14.36 20.77
C GLU A 484 -3.63 -14.98 19.60
N GLU A 485 -4.33 -16.10 19.78
CA GLU A 485 -5.23 -16.68 18.79
C GLU A 485 -6.27 -15.67 18.30
N CYS A 486 -6.89 -14.94 19.23
CA CYS A 486 -7.86 -13.89 18.92
C CYS A 486 -7.24 -12.78 18.05
N ALA A 487 -6.03 -12.34 18.40
CA ALA A 487 -5.29 -11.36 17.60
C ALA A 487 -4.83 -11.88 16.22
N HIS A 488 -4.76 -13.20 16.01
CA HIS A 488 -4.43 -13.82 14.72
C HIS A 488 -5.67 -14.07 13.85
N LYS A 489 -6.79 -14.52 14.43
CA LYS A 489 -8.04 -14.80 13.70
C LYS A 489 -8.65 -13.51 13.09
N SER A 490 -8.64 -12.40 13.83
CA SER A 490 -9.02 -11.07 13.33
C SER A 490 -8.24 -10.66 12.06
N ARG A 491 -6.92 -10.89 12.02
CA ARG A 491 -6.10 -10.57 10.83
C ARG A 491 -6.47 -11.40 9.60
N LYS A 492 -6.88 -12.66 9.78
CA LYS A 492 -7.23 -13.54 8.65
C LYS A 492 -8.58 -13.11 8.05
N GLN A 493 -9.58 -12.89 8.90
CA GLN A 493 -10.92 -12.48 8.47
C GLN A 493 -10.96 -11.09 7.83
N GLY A 494 -10.14 -10.11 8.25
CA GLY A 494 -10.05 -8.81 7.57
C GLY A 494 -9.53 -8.91 6.12
N MET A 495 -8.68 -9.91 5.82
CA MET A 495 -8.25 -10.20 4.45
C MET A 495 -9.39 -10.81 3.62
N ASP A 496 -10.14 -11.74 4.23
CA ASP A 496 -11.26 -12.43 3.59
C ASP A 496 -12.45 -11.48 3.36
N ALA A 497 -12.71 -10.55 4.28
CA ALA A 497 -13.70 -9.50 4.15
C ALA A 497 -13.34 -8.49 3.04
N PHE A 498 -12.07 -8.10 2.92
CA PHE A 498 -11.60 -7.27 1.80
C PHE A 498 -11.76 -7.99 0.45
N ASN A 499 -11.48 -9.29 0.40
CA ASN A 499 -11.72 -10.12 -0.78
C ASN A 499 -13.22 -10.25 -1.09
N GLN A 500 -14.08 -10.45 -0.08
CA GLN A 500 -15.53 -10.51 -0.23
C GLN A 500 -16.14 -9.18 -0.67
N SER A 501 -15.72 -8.04 -0.11
CA SER A 501 -16.18 -6.72 -0.57
C SER A 501 -15.87 -6.49 -2.03
N LYS A 502 -14.67 -6.91 -2.47
CA LYS A 502 -14.24 -6.85 -3.88
C LYS A 502 -15.03 -7.78 -4.79
N ILE A 503 -15.48 -8.93 -4.27
CA ILE A 503 -16.38 -9.87 -4.98
C ILE A 503 -17.81 -9.30 -5.05
N VAL A 504 -18.32 -8.69 -3.98
CA VAL A 504 -19.64 -8.04 -3.93
C VAL A 504 -19.72 -6.82 -4.83
N GLU A 505 -18.64 -6.02 -4.92
CA GLU A 505 -18.51 -4.89 -5.85
C GLU A 505 -18.56 -5.39 -7.31
N LEU A 506 -17.80 -6.45 -7.64
CA LEU A 506 -17.85 -7.09 -8.96
C LEU A 506 -19.20 -7.75 -9.29
N LEU A 507 -19.94 -8.26 -8.29
CA LEU A 507 -21.28 -8.81 -8.47
C LEU A 507 -22.36 -7.71 -8.62
N LYS A 508 -22.17 -6.53 -8.02
CA LYS A 508 -23.09 -5.39 -8.20
C LYS A 508 -23.04 -4.82 -9.61
N ASP A 509 -21.85 -4.77 -10.20
CA ASP A 509 -21.66 -4.34 -11.60
C ASP A 509 -22.20 -5.36 -12.62
N GLY A 510 -22.35 -6.63 -12.22
CA GLY A 510 -22.87 -7.70 -13.09
C GLY A 510 -24.39 -7.66 -13.33
N ASN A 511 -25.16 -6.98 -12.48
CA ASN A 511 -26.63 -7.14 -12.41
C ASN A 511 -27.40 -5.90 -12.91
N ARG A 512 -26.83 -5.13 -13.85
CA ARG A 512 -27.42 -3.87 -14.36
C ARG A 512 -27.64 -3.83 -15.87
N ALA A 513 -27.98 -4.98 -16.46
CA ALA A 513 -28.51 -5.09 -17.82
C ALA A 513 -29.77 -5.99 -17.83
N GLU A 514 -30.69 -5.67 -18.75
CA GLU A 514 -31.92 -6.42 -19.06
C GLU A 514 -33.03 -6.46 -17.99
N GLN A 515 -33.87 -5.41 -17.99
CA GLN A 515 -35.33 -5.60 -17.92
C GLN A 515 -36.07 -4.40 -18.55
N ARG A 516 -36.83 -4.67 -19.62
CA ARG A 516 -37.92 -3.81 -20.11
C ARG A 516 -39.25 -4.30 -19.52
N PRO A 517 -40.25 -3.44 -19.29
CA PRO A 517 -41.43 -3.79 -18.50
C PRO A 517 -42.57 -4.37 -19.35
N SER A 518 -43.24 -5.39 -18.80
CA SER A 518 -44.60 -5.79 -19.18
C SER A 518 -45.41 -6.15 -17.92
N ARG A 519 -46.64 -5.63 -17.83
CA ARG A 519 -47.70 -6.07 -16.88
C ARG A 519 -48.05 -7.55 -17.19
N ASP A 520 -48.49 -8.40 -16.29
CA ASP A 520 -49.67 -8.31 -15.41
C ASP A 520 -49.74 -9.59 -14.50
N GLY A 521 -50.62 -9.66 -13.49
CA GLY A 521 -51.00 -10.92 -12.82
C GLY A 521 -50.62 -11.09 -11.33
N THR A 522 -51.64 -11.36 -10.50
CA THR A 522 -51.62 -11.49 -9.01
C THR A 522 -51.21 -12.89 -8.48
N PRO A 523 -50.95 -13.06 -7.16
CA PRO A 523 -50.21 -14.21 -6.61
C PRO A 523 -51.07 -15.41 -6.17
N GLY A 524 -50.43 -16.58 -6.04
CA GLY A 524 -51.00 -17.80 -5.45
C GLY A 524 -50.00 -18.55 -4.56
N ALA A 525 -50.46 -19.04 -3.41
CA ALA A 525 -49.62 -19.66 -2.36
C ALA A 525 -49.82 -21.18 -2.22
N ARG A 526 -48.75 -21.90 -1.79
CA ARG A 526 -48.71 -23.20 -1.06
C ARG A 526 -47.22 -23.49 -0.75
N LYS A 527 -46.77 -23.58 0.51
CA LYS A 527 -46.66 -24.81 1.35
C LYS A 527 -46.05 -26.00 0.60
N CYS A 528 -44.77 -26.34 0.85
CA CYS A 528 -44.25 -27.19 1.95
C CYS A 528 -44.31 -28.68 1.61
N GLU A 529 -43.16 -29.37 1.57
CA GLU A 529 -42.84 -30.54 2.43
C GLU A 529 -41.38 -31.01 2.25
N ASN A 530 -40.91 -31.84 3.19
CA ASN A 530 -39.53 -32.35 3.31
C ASN A 530 -39.42 -33.79 2.81
N GLU A 531 -38.21 -34.23 2.44
CA GLU A 531 -37.61 -35.56 2.68
C GLU A 531 -36.13 -35.46 2.20
N THR A 532 -35.10 -35.40 3.05
CA THR A 532 -34.42 -36.44 3.85
C THR A 532 -33.87 -37.64 3.08
N GLU A 533 -32.55 -37.63 2.87
CA GLU A 533 -31.56 -38.71 3.11
C GLU A 533 -30.18 -38.18 2.64
N SER A 534 -28.99 -38.57 3.11
CA SER A 534 -28.42 -39.15 4.35
C SER A 534 -26.98 -39.58 3.98
N GLU A 535 -26.15 -39.90 4.97
CA GLU A 535 -24.76 -40.40 4.86
C GLU A 535 -23.68 -39.41 4.36
N GLU A 536 -22.41 -39.49 4.78
CA GLU A 536 -21.70 -39.63 6.07
C GLU A 536 -20.20 -39.82 5.72
N GLY A 537 -19.28 -39.66 6.70
CA GLY A 537 -17.84 -40.02 6.56
C GLY A 537 -16.91 -38.86 6.12
N VAL A 538 -16.17 -38.09 6.94
CA VAL A 538 -15.44 -38.24 8.23
C VAL A 538 -13.94 -38.58 8.07
N ALA A 539 -13.08 -37.84 8.79
CA ALA A 539 -11.68 -38.13 9.18
C ALA A 539 -10.56 -38.11 8.10
N GLU A 540 -9.26 -37.88 8.38
CA GLU A 540 -8.54 -37.30 9.53
C GLU A 540 -7.09 -36.86 9.15
N TRP A 541 -6.56 -35.84 9.85
CA TRP A 541 -5.17 -35.62 10.34
C TRP A 541 -3.96 -36.09 9.48
N SER A 542 -3.00 -35.21 9.12
CA SER A 542 -1.87 -34.78 9.99
C SER A 542 -0.83 -33.98 9.13
N GLY A 543 0.30 -33.41 9.59
CA GLY A 543 0.87 -33.19 10.94
C GLY A 543 2.29 -32.55 10.89
N VAL A 544 2.64 -31.73 11.90
CA VAL A 544 3.97 -31.23 12.35
C VAL A 544 5.07 -30.84 11.33
N GLY A 545 5.54 -29.58 11.39
CA GLY A 545 6.78 -29.14 10.71
C GLY A 545 7.22 -27.72 11.06
N SER A 546 8.08 -27.56 12.08
CA SER A 546 8.57 -26.24 12.54
C SER A 546 9.63 -25.64 11.60
N GLY A 547 9.42 -24.41 11.11
CA GLY A 547 10.40 -23.69 10.28
C GLY A 547 10.23 -22.16 10.33
N ALA A 548 11.11 -21.46 11.04
CA ALA A 548 11.07 -20.00 11.18
C ALA A 548 11.51 -19.28 9.89
N LEU A 549 10.56 -18.90 9.03
CA LEU A 549 10.87 -18.22 7.77
C LEU A 549 11.19 -16.73 7.97
N ARG A 550 12.48 -16.41 8.08
CA ARG A 550 13.00 -15.04 8.01
C ARG A 550 12.55 -14.38 6.71
N ARG A 551 11.88 -13.21 6.80
CA ARG A 551 11.59 -12.36 5.63
C ARG A 551 12.91 -11.88 4.99
N SER A 552 13.26 -12.46 3.86
CA SER A 552 14.49 -12.17 3.13
C SER A 552 14.34 -10.96 2.21
N GLY A 553 15.17 -9.94 2.40
CA GLY A 553 15.32 -8.80 1.49
C GLY A 553 16.12 -9.15 0.22
N SER A 554 15.94 -10.34 -0.35
CA SER A 554 16.71 -10.87 -1.48
C SER A 554 16.27 -10.33 -2.83
N PHE A 555 14.98 -10.01 -3.01
CA PHE A 555 14.44 -9.53 -4.28
C PHE A 555 14.99 -8.16 -4.73
N GLY A 556 15.33 -7.27 -3.79
CA GLY A 556 16.00 -5.99 -4.12
C GLY A 556 17.38 -6.22 -4.74
N LYS A 557 18.21 -7.04 -4.07
CA LYS A 557 19.57 -7.37 -4.54
C LYS A 557 19.56 -8.08 -5.90
N LEU A 558 18.59 -8.96 -6.14
CA LEU A 558 18.42 -9.62 -7.44
C LEU A 558 18.02 -8.62 -8.54
N ARG A 559 17.08 -7.71 -8.25
CA ARG A 559 16.63 -6.67 -9.19
C ARG A 559 17.75 -5.67 -9.52
N ASP A 560 18.58 -5.30 -8.54
CA ASP A 560 19.74 -4.43 -8.72
C ASP A 560 20.92 -5.13 -9.43
N ALA A 561 21.04 -6.45 -9.30
CA ALA A 561 21.99 -7.25 -10.07
C ALA A 561 21.53 -7.36 -11.54
N LEU A 562 20.24 -7.65 -11.76
CA LEU A 562 19.66 -7.74 -13.09
C LEU A 562 19.77 -6.40 -13.85
N ARG A 563 19.44 -5.28 -13.19
CA ARG A 563 19.58 -3.93 -13.76
C ARG A 563 21.02 -3.61 -14.16
N ARG A 564 22.00 -3.88 -13.28
CA ARG A 564 23.43 -3.69 -13.59
C ARG A 564 23.91 -4.59 -14.72
N SER A 565 23.42 -5.83 -14.80
CA SER A 565 23.73 -6.72 -15.92
C SER A 565 23.12 -6.24 -17.24
N SER A 566 21.90 -5.70 -17.24
CA SER A 566 21.28 -5.11 -18.44
C SER A 566 21.97 -3.82 -18.88
N GLU A 567 22.38 -2.95 -17.96
CA GLU A 567 23.13 -1.73 -18.28
C GLU A 567 24.52 -2.05 -18.86
N MET A 568 25.20 -3.08 -18.34
CA MET A 568 26.48 -3.56 -18.87
C MET A 568 26.33 -4.25 -20.24
N LEU A 569 25.23 -4.97 -20.48
CA LEU A 569 24.92 -5.56 -21.78
C LEU A 569 24.62 -4.48 -22.82
N VAL A 570 23.80 -3.48 -22.47
CA VAL A 570 23.46 -2.35 -23.34
C VAL A 570 24.72 -1.52 -23.66
N LYS A 571 25.59 -1.23 -22.69
CA LYS A 571 26.87 -0.55 -22.95
C LYS A 571 27.81 -1.36 -23.86
N LYS A 572 27.83 -2.69 -23.75
CA LYS A 572 28.60 -3.56 -24.67
C LYS A 572 28.02 -3.62 -26.08
N LEU A 573 26.69 -3.56 -26.22
CA LEU A 573 26.01 -3.50 -27.52
C LEU A 573 26.10 -2.11 -28.17
N GLN A 574 26.26 -1.04 -27.39
CA GLN A 574 26.42 0.34 -27.86
C GLN A 574 27.87 0.74 -28.19
N GLY A 575 28.82 -0.20 -28.18
CA GLY A 575 30.21 0.02 -28.64
C GLY A 575 31.10 0.93 -27.79
N ASN A 576 30.55 1.69 -26.84
CA ASN A 576 31.28 2.62 -25.99
C ASN A 576 31.53 2.04 -24.58
N GLY A 577 32.68 1.37 -24.42
CA GLY A 577 33.20 0.94 -23.13
C GLY A 577 34.71 1.20 -23.03
N PRO A 578 35.21 1.80 -21.93
CA PRO A 578 36.65 1.97 -21.73
C PRO A 578 37.35 0.62 -21.49
N GLN A 579 38.62 0.54 -21.86
CA GLN A 579 39.44 -0.66 -21.75
C GLN A 579 39.87 -0.88 -20.29
N GLU A 580 39.27 -1.84 -19.59
CA GLU A 580 39.68 -2.23 -18.22
C GLU A 580 40.78 -3.30 -18.20
N PRO A 581 41.61 -3.35 -17.13
CA PRO A 581 42.91 -3.98 -17.16
C PRO A 581 42.88 -5.52 -17.15
N ARG A 582 43.82 -6.09 -17.90
CA ARG A 582 44.06 -7.53 -18.04
C ARG A 582 44.75 -8.08 -16.80
N ASN A 583 44.05 -8.86 -15.97
CA ASN A 583 44.68 -9.65 -14.90
C ASN A 583 44.70 -11.15 -15.25
N PRO A 584 45.80 -11.89 -14.99
CA PRO A 584 46.05 -13.19 -15.62
C PRO A 584 45.63 -14.36 -14.73
N GLY A 585 44.48 -14.97 -15.01
CA GLY A 585 44.05 -16.17 -14.32
C GLY A 585 42.91 -16.87 -15.05
N ILE A 586 42.99 -18.20 -15.14
CA ILE A 586 42.02 -19.14 -15.74
C ILE A 586 42.07 -19.18 -17.28
N LYS A 587 42.49 -20.34 -17.78
CA LYS A 587 42.62 -20.67 -19.21
C LYS A 587 41.25 -21.00 -19.79
N ARG A 588 40.92 -20.47 -20.97
CA ARG A 588 39.67 -20.77 -21.69
C ARG A 588 39.87 -22.04 -22.52
N ALA A 589 39.08 -23.08 -22.29
CA ALA A 589 39.00 -24.20 -23.21
C ALA A 589 38.22 -23.77 -24.47
N SER A 590 38.74 -24.12 -25.64
CA SER A 590 38.22 -23.71 -26.94
C SER A 590 37.74 -24.93 -27.72
N SER A 591 36.44 -25.00 -28.03
CA SER A 591 35.90 -25.89 -29.05
C SER A 591 34.50 -25.42 -29.48
N LEU A 592 34.08 -25.85 -30.67
CA LEU A 592 32.74 -25.67 -31.27
C LEU A 592 32.36 -24.24 -31.70
N ASN A 593 33.16 -23.68 -32.62
CA ASN A 593 32.64 -22.88 -33.73
C ASN A 593 33.06 -23.56 -35.05
N PHE A 594 32.27 -24.55 -35.48
CA PHE A 594 32.36 -25.16 -36.81
C PHE A 594 30.98 -25.67 -37.19
N LEU A 595 30.22 -24.86 -37.95
CA LEU A 595 29.16 -25.26 -38.87
C LEU A 595 28.61 -23.99 -39.53
N ASN A 596 29.24 -23.55 -40.61
CA ASN A 596 28.68 -23.55 -41.97
C ASN A 596 29.37 -22.46 -42.81
N LYS A 597 30.16 -22.85 -43.82
CA LYS A 597 30.75 -21.93 -44.81
C LYS A 597 30.88 -22.63 -46.17
N SER A 598 29.92 -22.36 -47.03
CA SER A 598 29.84 -22.68 -48.47
C SER A 598 28.85 -21.66 -49.07
N LEU A 599 28.98 -21.13 -50.28
CA LEU A 599 30.03 -21.23 -51.30
C LEU A 599 29.92 -19.98 -52.21
N GLU A 600 31.02 -19.57 -52.87
CA GLU A 600 31.09 -18.71 -54.08
C GLU A 600 30.55 -17.24 -53.98
N GLU A 601 31.09 -16.24 -54.68
CA GLU A 601 32.13 -16.23 -55.73
C GLU A 601 33.02 -14.95 -55.64
N GLU A 602 34.28 -15.07 -56.04
CA GLU A 602 35.32 -14.02 -56.20
C GLU A 602 35.46 -13.70 -57.71
N PRO A 603 35.96 -12.53 -58.19
CA PRO A 603 37.40 -12.23 -58.05
C PRO A 603 37.84 -10.75 -58.06
N SER A 604 38.98 -10.44 -57.41
CA SER A 604 40.25 -10.29 -58.17
C SER A 604 41.48 -9.90 -57.34
N GLN A 605 42.46 -10.81 -57.36
CA GLN A 605 43.92 -10.65 -57.46
C GLN A 605 44.56 -9.26 -57.17
N GLY A 606 45.65 -9.16 -56.41
CA GLY A 606 46.43 -10.20 -55.73
C GLY A 606 47.90 -9.81 -55.53
N SER A 607 48.60 -10.55 -54.66
CA SER A 607 50.07 -10.57 -54.42
C SER A 607 50.76 -9.24 -54.04
N GLY A 608 51.66 -9.20 -53.04
CA GLY A 608 52.04 -10.24 -52.09
C GLY A 608 53.36 -9.87 -51.36
N SER A 609 53.63 -10.54 -50.24
CA SER A 609 54.98 -10.83 -49.70
C SER A 609 55.86 -9.62 -49.27
N LEU A 610 56.81 -9.70 -48.34
CA LEU A 610 57.22 -10.73 -47.37
C LEU A 610 58.10 -10.04 -46.29
N CYS A 611 58.47 -10.78 -45.25
CA CYS A 611 59.61 -10.54 -44.34
C CYS A 611 59.68 -9.26 -43.47
N ASP A 612 59.41 -9.49 -42.18
CA ASP A 612 60.43 -9.54 -41.11
C ASP A 612 61.32 -8.35 -40.72
N SER A 613 61.24 -8.08 -39.40
CA SER A 613 62.35 -7.98 -38.45
C SER A 613 62.90 -6.61 -38.01
N ARG A 614 62.84 -6.40 -36.68
CA ARG A 614 63.74 -5.62 -35.79
C ARG A 614 63.82 -4.09 -36.04
N GLY A 615 64.02 -3.23 -35.04
CA GLY A 615 64.05 -3.43 -33.59
C GLY A 615 64.72 -2.24 -32.87
N LEU A 616 64.31 -2.01 -31.61
CA LEU A 616 65.03 -1.27 -30.55
C LEU A 616 65.36 0.23 -30.70
N SER A 617 64.64 1.02 -29.87
CA SER A 617 65.20 1.88 -28.81
C SER A 617 65.67 3.33 -29.07
N ALA A 618 65.40 4.15 -28.04
CA ALA A 618 66.06 5.42 -27.65
C ALA A 618 65.84 6.65 -28.56
N SER A 619 65.84 7.90 -28.09
CA SER A 619 65.72 8.51 -26.74
C SER A 619 65.72 10.04 -26.89
N ASN A 620 65.34 10.79 -25.84
CA ASN A 620 65.73 12.21 -25.60
C ASN A 620 65.12 13.28 -26.56
N VAL A 621 65.00 14.58 -26.26
CA VAL A 621 65.10 15.40 -25.02
C VAL A 621 64.38 16.75 -25.26
N ASP A 622 63.48 17.11 -24.34
CA ASP A 622 63.25 18.43 -23.69
C ASP A 622 62.91 19.78 -24.39
N LEU A 623 62.04 20.51 -23.64
CA LEU A 623 62.00 21.98 -23.40
C LEU A 623 61.52 22.91 -24.56
N PRO A 624 61.20 24.21 -24.30
CA PRO A 624 59.99 24.63 -23.58
C PRO A 624 59.29 25.88 -24.19
N HIS A 625 58.10 26.27 -23.71
CA HIS A 625 57.86 27.68 -23.32
C HIS A 625 56.61 27.88 -22.44
N ARG A 626 56.54 29.05 -21.80
CA ARG A 626 55.86 29.28 -20.52
C ARG A 626 55.07 30.59 -20.56
N ARG A 627 53.81 30.57 -20.07
CA ARG A 627 53.04 31.71 -19.49
C ARG A 627 52.75 32.92 -20.42
N SER A 628 51.77 33.81 -20.19
CA SER A 628 50.58 33.99 -19.33
C SER A 628 50.35 35.53 -19.23
N LEU A 629 49.26 35.97 -18.59
CA LEU A 629 48.98 37.35 -18.11
C LEU A 629 48.50 38.34 -19.19
N MET A 630 47.56 39.27 -18.99
CA MET A 630 46.57 39.61 -17.92
C MET A 630 45.23 39.98 -18.63
N ALA A 631 44.08 40.24 -17.99
CA ALA A 631 43.75 40.60 -16.60
C ALA A 631 42.41 40.00 -16.15
#